data_AF-A0A7V8VPQ0-F1
#
_entry.id   AF-A0A7V8VPQ0-F1
#
_cell.length_a   1.000
_cell.length_b   1.000
_cell.length_c   1.000
_cell.angle_alpha   90.00
_cell.angle_beta   90.00
_cell.angle_gamma   90.00
#
_symmetry.space_group_name_H-M   'P 1'
#
loop_
_entity.id
_entity.type
_entity.pdbx_description
1 polymer ?
#
loop_
_entity_poly.entity_id
_entity_poly.type
_entity_poly.pdbx_seq_one_letter_code
_entity_poly.pdbx_strand_id
1 'polypeptide(L)'
;MLRRLQLFLIVVMLFGIAPAARAQDGNVMYAVAEIEQRLRNHPFEIQDRQGSRFEGDRTQRVTLMFPDSVMMMVKWAKAAPGGESFNNVPRYEIAAYELQKLFLDEKDYVVPPTVARIVSLPWYQGLDRTVRPTFSSTSSVLVVLQYWLWNVTGTDFYDQNRLRADSVYARHLADMNILTYLIRHSDANHGNYLISKDSANPRLFSVDNGVAFRSEESNRGTEWRDLRVDRLPRATVERLRGIQRHELEAALGVLEQFEIRDGELIPIEKSANFAAGRGIRRKDNQLQLGLTTREIAEVHARLQRLIRQVDSGRIATF
;
A
#
# COMPACT_ATOMS: atom_id res chain seq x y z
N MET A 1 3.61 -72.02 -24.24
CA MET A 1 3.12 -70.87 -25.03
C MET A 1 2.44 -69.89 -24.08
N LEU A 2 3.16 -68.86 -23.58
CA LEU A 2 2.55 -67.75 -22.84
C LEU A 2 3.01 -66.44 -23.51
N ARG A 3 2.06 -65.70 -24.07
CA ARG A 3 2.26 -64.38 -24.70
C ARG A 3 2.49 -63.33 -23.58
N ARG A 4 3.61 -62.59 -23.67
CA ARG A 4 3.85 -61.38 -22.86
C ARG A 4 3.07 -60.22 -23.49
N LEU A 5 2.14 -59.65 -22.74
CA LEU A 5 1.44 -58.42 -23.07
C LEU A 5 2.31 -57.25 -22.60
N GLN A 6 2.83 -56.44 -23.53
CA GLN A 6 3.51 -55.18 -23.21
C GLN A 6 2.44 -54.12 -22.92
N LEU A 7 2.35 -53.69 -21.66
CA LEU A 7 1.52 -52.57 -21.24
C LEU A 7 2.28 -51.27 -21.52
N PHE A 8 1.81 -50.47 -22.48
CA PHE A 8 2.31 -49.11 -22.71
C PHE A 8 1.74 -48.20 -21.60
N LEU A 9 2.62 -47.65 -20.77
CA LEU A 9 2.28 -46.63 -19.79
C LEU A 9 2.25 -45.27 -20.50
N ILE A 10 1.07 -44.73 -20.79
CA ILE A 10 0.92 -43.35 -21.26
C ILE A 10 1.00 -42.44 -20.03
N VAL A 11 2.12 -41.72 -19.89
CA VAL A 11 2.26 -40.64 -18.91
C VAL A 11 1.59 -39.40 -19.52
N VAL A 12 0.39 -39.07 -19.04
CA VAL A 12 -0.27 -37.80 -19.34
C VAL A 12 0.38 -36.74 -18.46
N MET A 13 1.26 -35.91 -19.04
CA MET A 13 1.68 -34.66 -18.41
C MET A 13 0.50 -33.68 -18.44
N LEU A 14 -0.22 -33.59 -17.33
CA LEU A 14 -1.15 -32.49 -17.06
C LEU A 14 -0.32 -31.23 -16.84
N PHE A 15 -0.10 -30.45 -17.91
CA PHE A 15 0.27 -29.04 -17.77
C PHE A 15 -0.93 -28.33 -17.15
N GLY A 16 -0.86 -28.08 -15.84
CA GLY A 16 -1.77 -27.16 -15.17
C GLY A 16 -1.62 -25.78 -15.78
N ILE A 17 -2.55 -25.39 -16.64
CA ILE A 17 -2.72 -24.00 -17.06
C ILE A 17 -3.19 -23.27 -15.80
N ALA A 18 -2.26 -22.66 -15.07
CA ALA A 18 -2.62 -21.70 -14.04
C ALA A 18 -3.50 -20.63 -14.71
N PRO A 19 -4.71 -20.34 -14.19
CA PRO A 19 -5.54 -19.31 -14.78
C PRO A 19 -4.74 -18.02 -14.80
N ALA A 20 -4.59 -17.42 -15.99
CA ALA A 20 -3.96 -16.12 -16.12
C ALA A 20 -4.66 -15.16 -15.15
N ALA A 21 -3.89 -14.62 -14.21
CA ALA A 21 -4.37 -13.66 -13.24
C ALA A 21 -5.02 -12.51 -14.02
N ARG A 22 -6.36 -12.41 -13.93
CA ARG A 22 -7.07 -11.37 -14.67
C ARG A 22 -6.86 -10.04 -13.98
N ALA A 23 -6.74 -8.98 -14.78
CA ALA A 23 -6.84 -7.60 -14.32
C ALA A 23 -8.01 -7.45 -13.34
N GLN A 24 -7.83 -6.68 -12.26
CA GLN A 24 -8.94 -6.41 -11.35
C GLN A 24 -10.00 -5.56 -12.04
N ASP A 25 -9.57 -4.49 -12.72
CA ASP A 25 -10.40 -3.59 -13.51
C ASP A 25 -9.53 -2.67 -14.40
N GLY A 26 -10.14 -1.63 -14.98
CA GLY A 26 -9.46 -0.63 -15.81
C GLY A 26 -8.55 0.34 -15.06
N ASN A 27 -8.47 0.27 -13.72
CA ASN A 27 -7.56 1.06 -12.89
C ASN A 27 -6.36 0.23 -12.43
N VAL A 28 -6.56 -1.06 -12.12
CA VAL A 28 -5.52 -2.00 -11.68
C VAL A 28 -5.46 -3.21 -12.64
N MET A 29 -4.47 -3.18 -13.53
CA MET A 29 -4.42 -4.06 -14.71
C MET A 29 -3.91 -5.49 -14.44
N TYR A 30 -3.51 -5.79 -13.21
CA TYR A 30 -2.99 -7.09 -12.80
C TYR A 30 -3.60 -7.49 -11.46
N ALA A 31 -3.55 -8.77 -11.10
CA ALA A 31 -3.96 -9.19 -9.76
C ALA A 31 -3.05 -8.56 -8.69
N VAL A 32 -3.62 -8.16 -7.55
CA VAL A 32 -2.87 -7.52 -6.45
C VAL A 32 -1.70 -8.39 -6.00
N ALA A 33 -1.92 -9.69 -5.79
CA ALA A 33 -0.87 -10.61 -5.39
C ALA A 33 0.27 -10.69 -6.42
N GLU A 34 -0.03 -10.61 -7.72
CA GLU A 34 1.00 -10.58 -8.77
C GLU A 34 1.80 -9.27 -8.72
N ILE A 35 1.13 -8.14 -8.54
CA ILE A 35 1.79 -6.83 -8.40
C ILE A 35 2.73 -6.85 -7.18
N GLU A 36 2.24 -7.27 -6.02
CA GLU A 36 3.03 -7.35 -4.80
C GLU A 36 4.24 -8.27 -4.97
N GLN A 37 4.05 -9.46 -5.54
CA GLN A 37 5.12 -10.43 -5.76
C GLN A 37 6.20 -9.89 -6.68
N ARG A 38 5.81 -9.30 -7.82
CA ARG A 38 6.77 -8.74 -8.79
C ARG A 38 7.54 -7.58 -8.20
N LEU A 39 6.84 -6.59 -7.63
CA LEU A 39 7.47 -5.40 -7.07
C LEU A 39 8.38 -5.72 -5.88
N ARG A 40 8.01 -6.72 -5.06
CA ARG A 40 8.77 -7.09 -3.86
C ARG A 40 9.95 -8.00 -4.16
N ASN A 41 9.81 -8.95 -5.08
CA ASN A 41 10.74 -10.08 -5.20
C ASN A 41 11.44 -10.19 -6.55
N HIS A 42 10.80 -9.82 -7.66
CA HIS A 42 11.36 -10.09 -8.98
C HIS A 42 12.47 -9.09 -9.35
N PRO A 43 13.50 -9.52 -10.11
CA PRO A 43 14.43 -8.57 -10.72
C PRO A 43 13.69 -7.71 -11.76
N PHE A 44 14.15 -6.49 -11.95
CA PHE A 44 13.60 -5.57 -12.94
C PHE A 44 14.68 -4.65 -13.49
N GLU A 45 14.42 -4.10 -14.66
CA GLU A 45 15.14 -2.98 -15.24
C GLU A 45 14.27 -1.72 -15.26
N ILE A 46 14.89 -0.55 -15.16
CA ILE A 46 14.19 0.73 -15.34
C ILE A 46 14.24 1.08 -16.83
N GLN A 47 13.07 1.13 -17.47
CA GLN A 47 12.95 1.52 -18.88
C GLN A 47 12.72 3.02 -19.06
N ASP A 48 11.88 3.60 -18.20
CA ASP A 48 11.63 5.04 -18.18
C ASP A 48 11.58 5.54 -16.75
N ARG A 49 12.01 6.78 -16.55
CA ARG A 49 12.04 7.46 -15.26
C ARG A 49 11.77 8.94 -15.47
N GLN A 50 10.66 9.41 -14.93
CA GLN A 50 10.29 10.81 -14.98
C GLN A 50 10.43 11.40 -13.59
N GLY A 51 11.37 12.34 -13.49
CA GLY A 51 11.89 12.88 -12.25
C GLY A 51 11.05 13.98 -11.59
N SER A 52 11.62 14.47 -10.51
CA SER A 52 11.06 15.38 -9.51
C SER A 52 10.37 16.62 -10.05
N ARG A 53 9.21 16.95 -9.47
CA ARG A 53 8.44 18.16 -9.80
C ARG A 53 9.09 19.44 -9.27
N PHE A 54 9.99 19.32 -8.29
CA PHE A 54 10.71 20.41 -7.63
C PHE A 54 11.97 19.88 -6.92
N GLU A 55 12.87 20.77 -6.48
CA GLU A 55 14.10 20.41 -5.77
C GLU A 55 13.82 19.67 -4.44
N GLY A 56 14.49 18.54 -4.22
CA GLY A 56 14.32 17.74 -3.00
C GLY A 56 13.14 16.74 -3.01
N ASP A 57 12.32 16.72 -4.07
CA ASP A 57 11.32 15.68 -4.27
C ASP A 57 12.00 14.32 -4.46
N ARG A 58 11.56 13.32 -3.68
CA ARG A 58 12.11 11.95 -3.64
C ARG A 58 11.22 10.95 -4.35
N THR A 59 10.16 11.42 -5.00
CA THR A 59 9.18 10.61 -5.71
C THR A 59 9.33 10.76 -7.21
N GLN A 60 9.16 9.66 -7.92
CA GLN A 60 9.34 9.60 -9.37
C GLN A 60 8.31 8.66 -9.96
N ARG A 61 7.91 8.92 -11.20
CA ARG A 61 7.20 7.90 -11.99
C ARG A 61 8.22 7.05 -12.71
N VAL A 62 8.15 5.74 -12.52
CA VAL A 62 9.13 4.79 -13.09
C VAL A 62 8.40 3.67 -13.80
N THR A 63 8.84 3.34 -15.01
CA THR A 63 8.41 2.15 -15.74
C THR A 63 9.44 1.04 -15.52
N LEU A 64 9.02 -0.03 -14.86
CA LEU A 64 9.81 -1.22 -14.61
C LEU A 64 9.52 -2.25 -15.69
N MET A 65 10.55 -2.88 -16.24
CA MET A 65 10.45 -4.05 -17.11
C MET A 65 10.98 -5.29 -16.40
N PHE A 66 10.16 -6.33 -16.36
CA PHE A 66 10.50 -7.62 -15.77
C PHE A 66 11.06 -8.59 -16.83
N PRO A 67 11.73 -9.68 -16.43
CA PRO A 67 12.36 -10.62 -17.38
C PRO A 67 11.40 -11.27 -18.39
N ASP A 68 10.12 -11.35 -18.07
CA ASP A 68 9.05 -11.86 -18.94
C ASP A 68 8.45 -10.76 -19.84
N SER A 69 9.12 -9.62 -19.98
CA SER A 69 8.70 -8.45 -20.76
C SER A 69 7.43 -7.78 -20.24
N VAL A 70 6.92 -8.16 -19.06
CA VAL A 70 5.85 -7.42 -18.40
C VAL A 70 6.39 -6.06 -17.96
N MET A 71 5.62 -5.01 -18.21
CA MET A 71 5.93 -3.66 -17.75
C MET A 71 4.95 -3.21 -16.68
N MET A 72 5.46 -2.61 -15.60
CA MET A 72 4.63 -1.96 -14.58
C MET A 72 5.12 -0.55 -14.33
N MET A 73 4.20 0.40 -14.34
CA MET A 73 4.48 1.74 -13.85
C MET A 73 4.28 1.80 -12.34
N VAL A 74 5.16 2.53 -11.65
CA VAL A 74 5.10 2.73 -10.21
C VAL A 74 5.41 4.18 -9.84
N LYS A 75 4.82 4.66 -8.74
CA LYS A 75 5.43 5.69 -7.91
C LYS A 75 6.64 5.05 -7.22
N TRP A 76 7.81 5.58 -7.50
CA TRP A 76 9.09 5.22 -6.90
C TRP A 76 9.45 6.27 -5.85
N ALA A 77 9.33 5.93 -4.56
CA ALA A 77 9.62 6.84 -3.47
C ALA A 77 10.88 6.41 -2.71
N LYS A 78 12.00 7.11 -2.92
CA LYS A 78 13.25 6.86 -2.18
C LYS A 78 13.09 7.28 -0.72
N ALA A 79 13.37 6.37 0.20
CA ALA A 79 13.36 6.69 1.63
C ALA A 79 14.43 7.73 1.97
N ALA A 80 14.13 8.63 2.92
CA ALA A 80 15.10 9.57 3.45
C ALA A 80 16.18 8.83 4.26
N PRO A 81 17.35 9.43 4.51
CA PRO A 81 18.30 8.90 5.48
C PRO A 81 17.61 8.59 6.82
N GLY A 82 17.91 7.43 7.39
CA GLY A 82 17.24 6.90 8.59
C GLY A 82 15.85 6.31 8.34
N GLY A 83 15.31 6.40 7.13
CA GLY A 83 13.98 5.90 6.77
C GLY A 83 12.82 6.78 7.26
N GLU A 84 13.08 7.98 7.77
CA GLU A 84 12.06 8.86 8.34
C GLU A 84 12.29 10.32 7.92
N SER A 85 11.20 11.02 7.63
CA SER A 85 11.15 12.42 7.18
C SER A 85 9.71 12.91 7.24
N PHE A 86 9.44 14.22 7.16
CA PHE A 86 8.05 14.72 7.22
C PHE A 86 7.12 14.09 6.16
N ASN A 87 7.55 14.06 4.89
CA ASN A 87 6.78 13.50 3.77
C ASN A 87 7.42 12.21 3.25
N ASN A 88 6.65 11.35 2.58
CA ASN A 88 7.07 10.05 2.04
C ASN A 88 7.71 9.15 3.11
N VAL A 89 7.08 9.07 4.29
CA VAL A 89 7.46 8.13 5.35
C VAL A 89 7.15 6.71 4.87
N PRO A 90 8.15 5.84 4.64
CA PRO A 90 7.92 4.50 4.09
C PRO A 90 6.92 3.68 4.89
N ARG A 91 7.05 3.69 6.23
CA ARG A 91 6.17 2.89 7.10
C ARG A 91 4.71 3.36 7.08
N TYR A 92 4.43 4.62 6.77
CA TYR A 92 3.06 5.12 6.69
C TYR A 92 2.39 4.79 5.37
N GLU A 93 3.11 4.90 4.25
CA GLU A 93 2.62 4.44 2.94
C GLU A 93 2.25 2.95 2.98
N ILE A 94 3.13 2.13 3.54
CA ILE A 94 2.89 0.68 3.66
C ILE A 94 1.79 0.39 4.69
N ALA A 95 1.75 1.09 5.82
CA ALA A 95 0.70 0.89 6.83
C ALA A 95 -0.70 1.24 6.31
N ALA A 96 -0.84 2.30 5.50
CA ALA A 96 -2.12 2.65 4.89
C ALA A 96 -2.61 1.53 3.95
N TYR A 97 -1.68 0.96 3.16
CA TYR A 97 -1.97 -0.16 2.27
C TYR A 97 -2.30 -1.47 3.01
N GLU A 98 -1.60 -1.78 4.11
CA GLU A 98 -1.88 -2.99 4.89
C GLU A 98 -3.14 -2.86 5.75
N LEU A 99 -3.45 -1.66 6.26
CA LEU A 99 -4.64 -1.43 7.10
C LEU A 99 -5.95 -1.68 6.33
N GLN A 100 -6.06 -1.25 5.06
CA GLN A 100 -7.28 -1.48 4.28
C GLN A 100 -7.62 -2.97 4.10
N LYS A 101 -6.60 -3.85 4.07
CA LYS A 101 -6.80 -5.30 3.87
C LYS A 101 -7.61 -5.92 5.01
N LEU A 102 -7.67 -5.27 6.18
CA LEU A 102 -8.44 -5.74 7.33
C LEU A 102 -9.94 -5.49 7.19
N PHE A 103 -10.39 -4.57 6.32
CA PHE A 103 -11.80 -4.21 6.23
C PHE A 103 -12.36 -4.04 4.82
N LEU A 104 -11.52 -4.04 3.77
CA LEU A 104 -11.96 -3.98 2.37
C LEU A 104 -11.62 -5.30 1.65
N ASP A 105 -12.44 -5.66 0.67
CA ASP A 105 -12.05 -6.67 -0.32
C ASP A 105 -11.07 -6.05 -1.32
N GLU A 106 -10.22 -6.88 -1.95
CA GLU A 106 -9.21 -6.41 -2.90
C GLU A 106 -9.79 -5.52 -4.03
N LYS A 107 -10.99 -5.87 -4.52
CA LYS A 107 -11.70 -5.10 -5.57
C LYS A 107 -12.11 -3.70 -5.12
N ASP A 108 -12.16 -3.46 -3.81
CA ASP A 108 -12.58 -2.21 -3.18
C ASP A 108 -11.39 -1.49 -2.53
N TYR A 109 -10.16 -1.97 -2.67
CA TYR A 109 -8.98 -1.29 -2.17
C TYR A 109 -8.90 0.15 -2.69
N VAL A 110 -8.63 1.07 -1.77
CA VAL A 110 -8.55 2.51 -2.02
C VAL A 110 -7.11 2.99 -2.00
N VAL A 111 -6.16 2.22 -1.46
CA VAL A 111 -4.72 2.45 -1.64
C VAL A 111 -4.20 1.49 -2.70
N PRO A 112 -3.47 1.94 -3.72
CA PRO A 112 -2.87 1.03 -4.70
C PRO A 112 -1.88 0.08 -4.04
N PRO A 113 -1.62 -1.11 -4.62
CA PRO A 113 -0.59 -2.03 -4.17
C PRO A 113 0.72 -1.33 -3.85
N THR A 114 1.17 -1.43 -2.60
CA THR A 114 2.33 -0.69 -2.09
C THR A 114 3.26 -1.63 -1.34
N VAL A 115 4.54 -1.66 -1.71
CA VAL A 115 5.55 -2.52 -1.08
C VAL A 115 6.83 -1.75 -0.75
N ALA A 116 7.56 -2.19 0.28
CA ALA A 116 8.97 -1.85 0.38
C ALA A 116 9.81 -2.73 -0.55
N ARG A 117 10.84 -2.14 -1.12
CA ARG A 117 11.88 -2.85 -1.88
C ARG A 117 13.25 -2.33 -1.45
N ILE A 118 14.16 -3.25 -1.20
CA ILE A 118 15.58 -2.95 -1.03
C ILE A 118 16.28 -3.11 -2.38
N VAL A 119 17.14 -2.16 -2.70
CA VAL A 119 18.08 -2.24 -3.82
C VAL A 119 19.49 -1.95 -3.33
N SER A 120 20.49 -2.56 -3.98
CA SER A 120 21.88 -2.36 -3.57
C SER A 120 22.32 -0.92 -3.85
N LEU A 121 23.17 -0.39 -2.96
CA LEU A 121 23.73 0.95 -3.13
C LEU A 121 24.49 1.08 -4.47
N PRO A 122 25.36 0.14 -4.88
CA PRO A 122 26.06 0.25 -6.16
C PRO A 122 25.12 0.30 -7.36
N TRP A 123 24.05 -0.50 -7.35
CA TRP A 123 23.05 -0.47 -8.41
C TRP A 123 22.34 0.89 -8.47
N TYR A 124 21.91 1.41 -7.32
CA TYR A 124 21.23 2.71 -7.28
C TYR A 124 22.17 3.87 -7.66
N GLN A 125 23.47 3.78 -7.35
CA GLN A 125 24.46 4.76 -7.76
C GLN A 125 24.61 4.88 -9.29
N GLY A 126 24.21 3.84 -10.03
CA GLY A 126 24.04 3.91 -11.49
C GLY A 126 22.93 4.88 -11.92
N LEU A 127 21.94 5.14 -11.07
CA LEU A 127 20.81 6.05 -11.32
C LEU A 127 20.98 7.44 -10.68
N ASP A 128 21.65 7.51 -9.54
CA ASP A 128 21.91 8.72 -8.75
C ASP A 128 23.24 8.55 -8.03
N ARG A 129 24.31 9.11 -8.59
CA ARG A 129 25.67 9.00 -8.04
C ARG A 129 25.83 9.60 -6.64
N THR A 130 24.90 10.45 -6.21
CA THR A 130 24.95 11.13 -4.90
C THR A 130 24.22 10.38 -3.80
N VAL A 131 23.53 9.29 -4.16
CA VAL A 131 22.75 8.49 -3.20
C VAL A 131 23.65 7.94 -2.10
N ARG A 132 23.09 7.90 -0.88
CA ARG A 132 23.69 7.26 0.29
C ARG A 132 22.78 6.13 0.76
N PRO A 133 23.31 5.16 1.53
CA PRO A 133 22.48 4.16 2.18
C PRO A 133 21.33 4.79 2.96
N THR A 134 20.17 4.16 2.95
CA THR A 134 19.03 4.61 3.77
C THR A 134 19.38 4.49 5.25
N PHE A 135 19.98 3.38 5.67
CA PHE A 135 20.33 3.14 7.06
C PHE A 135 21.85 3.10 7.25
N SER A 136 22.34 3.64 8.37
CA SER A 136 23.76 3.66 8.68
C SER A 136 24.33 2.23 8.76
N SER A 137 25.58 2.08 8.33
CA SER A 137 26.29 0.79 8.32
C SER A 137 25.60 -0.27 7.44
N THR A 138 24.92 0.17 6.39
CA THR A 138 24.39 -0.71 5.34
C THR A 138 24.84 -0.23 3.95
N SER A 139 24.72 -1.09 2.95
CA SER A 139 25.00 -0.84 1.54
C SER A 139 23.70 -0.92 0.73
N SER A 140 22.60 -0.43 1.29
CA SER A 140 21.25 -0.61 0.77
C SER A 140 20.44 0.69 0.74
N VAL A 141 19.62 0.83 -0.29
CA VAL A 141 18.64 1.89 -0.44
C VAL A 141 17.25 1.28 -0.33
N LEU A 142 16.44 1.81 0.59
CA LEU A 142 15.03 1.49 0.71
C LEU A 142 14.24 2.39 -0.24
N VAL A 143 13.37 1.77 -1.02
CA VAL A 143 12.37 2.46 -1.83
C VAL A 143 10.99 1.89 -1.50
N VAL A 144 9.98 2.75 -1.52
CA VAL A 144 8.58 2.32 -1.56
C VAL A 144 8.10 2.37 -3.00
N LEU A 145 7.58 1.26 -3.47
CA LEU A 145 7.00 1.12 -4.80
C LEU A 145 5.48 1.02 -4.63
N GLN A 146 4.76 1.97 -5.19
CA GLN A 146 3.30 1.94 -5.25
C GLN A 146 2.86 1.83 -6.71
N TYR A 147 1.98 0.89 -7.00
CA TYR A 147 1.47 0.65 -8.35
C TYR A 147 0.80 1.91 -8.93
N TRP A 148 1.12 2.21 -10.19
CA TRP A 148 0.53 3.35 -10.87
C TRP A 148 -0.87 3.00 -11.38
N LEU A 149 -1.88 3.71 -10.88
CA LEU A 149 -3.26 3.56 -11.32
C LEU A 149 -3.47 4.05 -12.75
N TRP A 150 -4.30 3.32 -13.49
CA TRP A 150 -4.70 3.66 -14.86
C TRP A 150 -6.09 4.30 -14.89
N ASN A 151 -6.36 5.08 -15.94
CA ASN A 151 -7.68 5.66 -16.18
C ASN A 151 -8.29 6.37 -14.95
N VAL A 152 -7.47 7.11 -14.21
CA VAL A 152 -7.90 7.92 -13.06
C VAL A 152 -7.67 9.41 -13.32
N THR A 153 -8.37 10.27 -12.58
CA THR A 153 -8.17 11.71 -12.53
C THR A 153 -8.24 12.21 -11.09
N GLY A 154 -7.55 13.31 -10.77
CA GLY A 154 -7.67 13.98 -9.48
C GLY A 154 -8.77 15.04 -9.44
N THR A 155 -9.46 15.28 -10.55
CA THR A 155 -10.52 16.29 -10.66
C THR A 155 -11.88 15.71 -10.29
N ASP A 156 -12.74 16.54 -9.68
CA ASP A 156 -14.15 16.23 -9.40
C ASP A 156 -14.38 14.91 -8.63
N PHE A 157 -13.41 14.52 -7.80
CA PHE A 157 -13.50 13.29 -7.03
C PHE A 157 -14.49 13.41 -5.87
N TYR A 158 -14.81 14.62 -5.39
CA TYR A 158 -15.79 14.90 -4.34
C TYR A 158 -16.99 15.70 -4.86
N ASP A 159 -18.14 15.06 -4.97
CA ASP A 159 -19.40 15.66 -5.41
C ASP A 159 -20.54 15.27 -4.45
N GLN A 160 -21.09 16.27 -3.76
CA GLN A 160 -22.16 16.07 -2.78
C GLN A 160 -23.50 15.69 -3.40
N ASN A 161 -23.79 16.16 -4.62
CA ASN A 161 -25.03 15.81 -5.32
C ASN A 161 -24.94 14.35 -5.77
N ARG A 162 -23.79 13.95 -6.32
CA ARG A 162 -23.53 12.57 -6.71
C ARG A 162 -23.54 11.64 -5.50
N LEU A 163 -22.97 12.05 -4.37
CA LEU A 163 -23.02 11.29 -3.11
C LEU A 163 -24.45 10.95 -2.69
N ARG A 164 -25.44 11.81 -2.96
CA ARG A 164 -26.85 11.55 -2.66
C ARG A 164 -27.53 10.65 -3.68
N ALA A 165 -27.26 10.87 -4.97
CA ALA A 165 -27.97 10.25 -6.09
C ALA A 165 -27.39 8.89 -6.55
N ASP A 166 -26.09 8.66 -6.37
CA ASP A 166 -25.37 7.49 -6.89
C ASP A 166 -24.83 6.65 -5.73
N SER A 167 -25.48 5.51 -5.48
CA SER A 167 -25.10 4.60 -4.39
C SER A 167 -23.73 3.94 -4.59
N VAL A 168 -23.28 3.76 -5.83
CA VAL A 168 -21.98 3.16 -6.14
C VAL A 168 -20.86 4.15 -5.83
N TYR A 169 -21.03 5.40 -6.28
CA TYR A 169 -20.12 6.48 -5.91
C TYR A 169 -20.10 6.73 -4.40
N ALA A 170 -21.27 6.74 -3.74
CA ALA A 170 -21.37 6.90 -2.29
C ALA A 170 -20.57 5.83 -1.53
N ARG A 171 -20.65 4.57 -1.98
CA ARG A 171 -19.89 3.45 -1.41
C ARG A 171 -18.39 3.66 -1.54
N HIS A 172 -17.90 3.95 -2.75
CA HIS A 172 -16.46 4.15 -3.00
C HIS A 172 -15.90 5.36 -2.24
N LEU A 173 -16.65 6.47 -2.17
CA LEU A 173 -16.23 7.65 -1.41
C LEU A 173 -16.18 7.34 0.09
N ALA A 174 -17.17 6.61 0.60
CA ALA A 174 -17.23 6.24 2.01
C ALA A 174 -16.08 5.28 2.39
N ASP A 175 -15.78 4.26 1.57
CA ASP A 175 -14.65 3.34 1.83
C ASP A 175 -13.30 4.07 1.83
N MET A 176 -13.09 5.01 0.89
CA MET A 176 -11.90 5.87 0.88
C MET A 176 -11.84 6.78 2.12
N ASN A 177 -12.98 7.37 2.50
CA ASN A 177 -13.03 8.27 3.63
C ASN A 177 -12.89 7.56 5.00
N ILE A 178 -13.37 6.32 5.12
CA ILE A 178 -13.10 5.45 6.28
C ILE A 178 -11.59 5.29 6.44
N LEU A 179 -10.86 4.92 5.38
CA LEU A 179 -9.42 4.75 5.47
C LEU A 179 -8.72 6.05 5.90
N THR A 180 -8.97 7.14 5.18
CA THR A 180 -8.31 8.44 5.43
C THR A 180 -8.60 8.97 6.84
N TYR A 181 -9.81 8.71 7.36
CA TYR A 181 -10.15 8.93 8.77
C TYR A 181 -9.33 8.06 9.73
N LEU A 182 -9.26 6.74 9.51
CA LEU A 182 -8.56 5.81 10.40
C LEU A 182 -7.06 6.09 10.49
N ILE A 183 -6.44 6.39 9.34
CA ILE A 183 -5.03 6.77 9.28
C ILE A 183 -4.80 8.22 9.65
N ARG A 184 -5.83 9.06 9.91
CA ARG A 184 -5.67 10.50 10.13
C ARG A 184 -4.83 11.14 9.00
N HIS A 185 -5.31 11.03 7.76
CA HIS A 185 -4.63 11.57 6.59
C HIS A 185 -4.44 13.09 6.74
N SER A 186 -3.20 13.53 6.89
CA SER A 186 -2.87 14.89 7.31
C SER A 186 -2.38 15.77 6.15
N ASP A 187 -2.61 15.32 4.91
CA ASP A 187 -2.33 16.06 3.69
C ASP A 187 -3.51 16.03 2.72
N ALA A 188 -4.15 17.17 2.52
CA ALA A 188 -5.31 17.30 1.64
C ALA A 188 -4.97 17.83 0.24
N ASN A 189 -3.70 17.69 -0.17
CA ASN A 189 -3.28 18.07 -1.50
C ASN A 189 -4.15 17.41 -2.59
N HIS A 190 -4.59 18.19 -3.59
CA HIS A 190 -5.55 17.77 -4.61
C HIS A 190 -5.11 16.54 -5.43
N GLY A 191 -3.80 16.29 -5.53
CA GLY A 191 -3.26 15.12 -6.23
C GLY A 191 -3.31 13.80 -5.44
N ASN A 192 -3.67 13.84 -4.16
CA ASN A 192 -3.65 12.69 -3.27
C ASN A 192 -4.94 11.85 -3.38
N TYR A 193 -6.00 12.41 -3.96
CA TYR A 193 -7.28 11.72 -4.13
C TYR A 193 -7.61 11.61 -5.61
N LEU A 194 -7.93 10.40 -6.02
CA LEU A 194 -8.16 10.08 -7.42
C LEU A 194 -9.50 9.37 -7.57
N ILE A 195 -10.15 9.58 -8.71
CA ILE A 195 -11.36 8.88 -9.10
C ILE A 195 -11.16 8.20 -10.46
N SER A 196 -11.74 7.01 -10.63
CA SER A 196 -11.80 6.34 -11.92
C SER A 196 -12.53 7.19 -12.96
N LYS A 197 -12.00 7.20 -14.19
CA LYS A 197 -12.67 7.76 -15.37
C LYS A 197 -13.76 6.84 -15.93
N ASP A 198 -13.82 5.60 -15.46
CA ASP A 198 -14.97 4.72 -15.73
C ASP A 198 -16.15 5.14 -14.83
N SER A 199 -17.14 5.78 -15.45
CA SER A 199 -18.32 6.27 -14.72
C SER A 199 -19.21 5.15 -14.18
N ALA A 200 -19.15 3.95 -14.75
CA ALA A 200 -19.90 2.79 -14.28
C ALA A 200 -19.30 2.16 -13.01
N ASN A 201 -18.00 2.36 -12.79
CA ASN A 201 -17.30 1.95 -11.59
C ASN A 201 -16.39 3.08 -11.06
N PRO A 202 -16.97 4.10 -10.40
CA PRO A 202 -16.25 5.29 -9.97
C PRO A 202 -15.43 5.03 -8.70
N ARG A 203 -14.47 4.11 -8.75
CA ARG A 203 -13.55 3.83 -7.63
C ARG A 203 -12.84 5.11 -7.22
N LEU A 204 -12.71 5.31 -5.92
CA LEU A 204 -11.91 6.39 -5.34
C LEU A 204 -10.66 5.81 -4.69
N PHE A 205 -9.57 6.56 -4.80
CA PHE A 205 -8.26 6.16 -4.31
C PHE A 205 -7.62 7.26 -3.47
N SER A 206 -6.83 6.84 -2.48
CA SER A 206 -5.94 7.68 -1.67
C SER A 206 -4.49 7.29 -1.96
N VAL A 207 -3.73 8.22 -2.51
CA VAL A 207 -2.29 8.09 -2.79
C VAL A 207 -1.51 9.09 -1.93
N ASP A 208 -0.18 8.93 -1.86
CA ASP A 208 0.70 9.80 -1.07
C ASP A 208 0.36 9.80 0.44
N ASN A 209 0.13 8.62 1.01
CA ASN A 209 -0.26 8.44 2.41
C ASN A 209 0.93 8.54 3.39
N GLY A 210 2.06 9.09 2.94
CA GLY A 210 3.26 9.32 3.75
C GLY A 210 3.10 10.42 4.80
N VAL A 211 2.04 11.24 4.73
CA VAL A 211 1.68 12.27 5.71
C VAL A 211 0.39 11.85 6.41
N ALA A 212 0.51 10.87 7.32
CA ALA A 212 -0.59 10.24 8.01
C ALA A 212 -0.19 9.82 9.44
N PHE A 213 -1.10 9.16 10.13
CA PHE A 213 -1.02 8.68 11.51
C PHE A 213 -0.67 9.81 12.48
N ARG A 214 0.58 9.87 12.91
CA ARG A 214 1.10 10.88 13.85
C ARG A 214 1.99 11.92 13.18
N SER A 215 2.01 12.00 11.85
CA SER A 215 2.62 13.13 11.15
C SER A 215 2.06 14.46 11.64
N GLU A 216 2.90 15.49 11.52
CA GLU A 216 2.49 16.89 11.56
C GLU A 216 1.52 17.19 10.41
N GLU A 217 0.80 18.30 10.54
CA GLU A 217 -0.20 18.70 9.56
C GLU A 217 0.46 19.33 8.33
N SER A 218 0.00 18.95 7.15
CA SER A 218 0.39 19.61 5.90
C SER A 218 -0.19 21.01 5.84
N ASN A 219 0.55 21.93 5.20
CA ASN A 219 0.04 23.25 4.86
C ASN A 219 -0.98 23.23 3.70
N ARG A 220 -1.30 22.05 3.16
CA ARG A 220 -2.30 21.85 2.11
C ARG A 220 -3.70 21.52 2.65
N GLY A 221 -3.86 21.42 3.96
CA GLY A 221 -5.14 21.10 4.61
C GLY A 221 -5.17 19.67 5.16
N THR A 222 -6.23 19.37 5.92
CA THR A 222 -6.38 18.10 6.65
C THR A 222 -7.81 17.56 6.62
N GLU A 223 -8.69 18.03 5.72
CA GLU A 223 -10.12 17.74 5.77
C GLU A 223 -10.46 16.25 5.65
N TRP A 224 -9.58 15.45 5.03
CA TRP A 224 -9.78 14.01 4.85
C TRP A 224 -9.40 13.17 6.08
N ARG A 225 -8.84 13.77 7.13
CA ARG A 225 -8.70 13.09 8.43
C ARG A 225 -10.04 12.94 9.15
N ASP A 226 -11.05 13.70 8.73
CA ASP A 226 -12.39 13.72 9.29
C ASP A 226 -13.35 12.98 8.36
N LEU A 227 -14.47 12.51 8.90
CA LEU A 227 -15.53 11.93 8.09
C LEU A 227 -16.29 13.04 7.34
N ARG A 228 -16.28 12.94 6.02
CA ARG A 228 -16.91 13.82 5.02
C ARG A 228 -18.24 13.27 4.53
N VAL A 229 -18.60 12.07 4.97
CA VAL A 229 -19.85 11.37 4.66
C VAL A 229 -20.65 11.13 5.94
N ASP A 230 -21.97 11.13 5.82
CA ASP A 230 -22.93 10.91 6.92
C ASP A 230 -23.50 9.48 6.95
N ARG A 231 -23.16 8.67 5.94
CA ARG A 231 -23.58 7.27 5.81
C ARG A 231 -22.44 6.38 5.32
N LEU A 232 -22.34 5.16 5.84
CA LEU A 232 -21.29 4.19 5.51
C LEU A 232 -21.87 2.86 4.99
N PRO A 233 -21.13 2.12 4.14
CA PRO A 233 -21.58 0.80 3.68
C PRO A 233 -21.67 -0.16 4.86
N ARG A 234 -22.82 -0.81 5.03
CA ARG A 234 -23.04 -1.73 6.16
C ARG A 234 -22.00 -2.84 6.22
N ALA A 235 -21.67 -3.44 5.07
CA ALA A 235 -20.69 -4.51 5.00
C ALA A 235 -19.29 -4.08 5.51
N THR A 236 -18.84 -2.88 5.15
CA THR A 236 -17.56 -2.33 5.63
C THR A 236 -17.59 -2.08 7.13
N VAL A 237 -18.69 -1.53 7.65
CA VAL A 237 -18.87 -1.31 9.10
C VAL A 237 -18.82 -2.62 9.88
N GLU A 238 -19.50 -3.68 9.42
CA GLU A 238 -19.50 -4.97 10.11
C GLU A 238 -18.10 -5.61 10.14
N ARG A 239 -17.30 -5.46 9.08
CA ARG A 239 -15.89 -5.88 9.11
C ARG A 239 -15.08 -5.07 10.12
N LEU A 240 -15.24 -3.75 10.15
CA LEU A 240 -14.57 -2.88 11.13
C LEU A 240 -14.92 -3.26 12.58
N ARG A 241 -16.16 -3.67 12.87
CA ARG A 241 -16.56 -4.15 14.22
C ARG A 241 -15.76 -5.38 14.65
N GLY A 242 -15.42 -6.25 13.69
CA GLY A 242 -14.66 -7.47 13.94
C GLY A 242 -13.22 -7.20 14.39
N ILE A 243 -12.61 -6.11 13.91
CA ILE A 243 -11.19 -5.81 14.13
C ILE A 243 -10.88 -5.55 15.60
N GLN A 244 -10.10 -6.45 16.17
CA GLN A 244 -9.53 -6.35 17.51
C GLN A 244 -8.18 -5.65 17.48
N ARG A 245 -7.78 -5.10 18.63
CA ARG A 245 -6.47 -4.45 18.78
C ARG A 245 -5.29 -5.37 18.43
N HIS A 246 -5.35 -6.65 18.79
CA HIS A 246 -4.25 -7.57 18.51
C HIS A 246 -4.09 -7.86 17.01
N GLU A 247 -5.17 -7.79 16.23
CA GLU A 247 -5.12 -7.91 14.76
C GLU A 247 -4.44 -6.69 14.14
N LEU A 248 -4.71 -5.48 14.66
CA LEU A 248 -3.98 -4.27 14.26
C LEU A 248 -2.50 -4.36 14.62
N GLU A 249 -2.17 -4.88 15.81
CA GLU A 249 -0.78 -5.07 16.24
C GLU A 249 -0.06 -6.10 15.37
N ALA A 250 -0.72 -7.19 14.98
CA ALA A 250 -0.19 -8.19 14.07
C ALA A 250 0.04 -7.63 12.65
N ALA A 251 -0.93 -6.89 12.12
CA ALA A 251 -0.86 -6.35 10.76
C ALA A 251 0.11 -5.17 10.62
N LEU A 252 0.15 -4.28 11.62
CA LEU A 252 0.82 -2.97 11.50
C LEU A 252 2.07 -2.84 12.37
N GLY A 253 2.29 -3.74 13.33
CA GLY A 253 3.42 -3.69 14.25
C GLY A 253 4.76 -3.94 13.55
N VAL A 254 4.80 -4.89 12.61
CA VAL A 254 5.99 -5.17 11.78
C VAL A 254 5.53 -5.26 10.32
N LEU A 255 5.69 -4.16 9.58
CA LEU A 255 5.34 -4.06 8.17
C LEU A 255 6.43 -4.67 7.29
N GLU A 256 7.69 -4.48 7.68
CA GLU A 256 8.88 -4.98 6.97
C GLU A 256 9.93 -5.43 7.98
N GLN A 257 10.65 -6.49 7.64
CA GLN A 257 11.79 -6.96 8.43
C GLN A 257 12.94 -7.40 7.53
N PHE A 258 14.15 -7.01 7.93
CA PHE A 258 15.39 -7.30 7.22
C PHE A 258 16.46 -7.82 8.17
N GLU A 259 17.32 -8.67 7.65
CA GLU A 259 18.61 -9.00 8.25
C GLU A 259 19.73 -8.29 7.49
N ILE A 260 20.72 -7.79 8.23
CA ILE A 260 21.93 -7.18 7.70
C ILE A 260 22.97 -8.30 7.52
N ARG A 261 23.27 -8.63 6.27
CA ARG A 261 24.30 -9.61 5.89
C ARG A 261 25.30 -8.92 4.96
N ASP A 262 26.57 -8.90 5.36
CA ASP A 262 27.64 -8.22 4.60
C ASP A 262 27.33 -6.75 4.25
N GLY A 263 26.59 -6.09 5.15
CA GLY A 263 26.13 -4.71 4.97
C GLY A 263 24.85 -4.59 4.14
N GLU A 264 24.36 -5.63 3.48
CA GLU A 264 23.10 -5.57 2.71
C GLU A 264 21.88 -5.90 3.57
N LEU A 265 20.76 -5.24 3.29
CA LEU A 265 19.46 -5.54 3.90
C LEU A 265 18.74 -6.63 3.10
N ILE A 266 18.69 -7.83 3.67
CA ILE A 266 18.02 -8.99 3.09
C ILE A 266 16.64 -9.13 3.73
N PRO A 267 15.53 -9.11 2.97
CA PRO A 267 14.20 -9.35 3.52
C PRO A 267 14.14 -10.72 4.20
N ILE A 268 13.55 -10.77 5.39
CA ILE A 268 13.30 -12.02 6.14
C ILE A 268 11.86 -12.07 6.63
N GLU A 269 11.43 -13.23 7.12
CA GLU A 269 10.11 -13.37 7.73
C GLU A 269 9.93 -12.42 8.92
N LYS A 270 8.73 -11.88 9.06
CA LYS A 270 8.37 -10.96 10.15
C LYS A 270 8.32 -11.75 11.47
N SER A 271 9.12 -11.30 12.42
CA SER A 271 9.13 -11.81 13.79
C SER A 271 8.37 -10.86 14.73
N ALA A 272 8.32 -11.22 16.02
CA ALA A 272 7.74 -10.36 17.04
C ALA A 272 8.40 -8.96 17.06
N ASN A 273 7.60 -7.94 17.37
CA ASN A 273 8.08 -6.57 17.49
C ASN A 273 9.01 -6.42 18.70
N PHE A 274 10.30 -6.15 18.47
CA PHE A 274 11.29 -6.07 19.55
C PHE A 274 11.49 -4.65 20.14
N ALA A 275 10.82 -3.63 19.61
CA ALA A 275 10.92 -2.25 20.11
C ALA A 275 9.65 -1.45 19.76
N ALA A 276 8.54 -1.79 20.40
CA ALA A 276 7.21 -1.35 20.00
C ALA A 276 6.98 0.19 20.05
N GLY A 277 7.81 0.94 20.80
CA GLY A 277 7.76 2.39 20.89
C GLY A 277 8.42 3.18 19.74
N ARG A 278 9.12 2.52 18.80
CA ARG A 278 9.83 3.19 17.68
C ARG A 278 9.33 2.69 16.33
N GLY A 279 9.14 3.56 15.34
CA GLY A 279 8.66 3.16 14.00
C GLY A 279 9.70 2.41 13.17
N ILE A 280 10.97 2.71 13.43
CA ILE A 280 12.13 2.03 12.84
C ILE A 280 12.98 1.49 13.99
N ARG A 281 13.29 0.20 13.93
CA ARG A 281 13.82 -0.54 15.06
C ARG A 281 15.03 -1.34 14.59
N ARG A 282 16.13 -1.26 15.31
CA ARG A 282 17.32 -2.08 15.07
C ARG A 282 17.63 -2.87 16.33
N LYS A 283 17.91 -4.17 16.17
CA LYS A 283 18.39 -5.06 17.22
C LYS A 283 19.39 -6.02 16.58
N ASP A 284 20.63 -6.00 17.05
CA ASP A 284 21.73 -6.77 16.49
C ASP A 284 21.88 -6.49 14.97
N ASN A 285 21.80 -7.54 14.15
CA ASN A 285 21.81 -7.46 12.70
C ASN A 285 20.40 -7.34 12.07
N GLN A 286 19.34 -7.14 12.85
CA GLN A 286 17.98 -7.04 12.33
C GLN A 286 17.43 -5.62 12.33
N LEU A 287 16.62 -5.32 11.32
CA LEU A 287 15.91 -4.05 11.15
C LEU A 287 14.41 -4.34 10.95
N GLN A 288 13.54 -3.64 11.69
CA GLN A 288 12.09 -3.67 11.50
C GLN A 288 11.55 -2.27 11.21
N LEU A 289 10.58 -2.19 10.31
CA LEU A 289 9.75 -1.00 10.09
C LEU A 289 8.31 -1.34 10.46
N GLY A 290 7.62 -0.42 11.11
CA GLY A 290 6.20 -0.58 11.42
C GLY A 290 5.61 0.62 12.13
N LEU A 291 4.35 0.50 12.55
CA LEU A 291 3.73 1.47 13.44
C LEU A 291 4.18 1.23 14.88
N THR A 292 4.24 2.32 15.65
CA THR A 292 4.43 2.29 17.09
C THR A 292 3.15 1.80 17.78
N THR A 293 3.28 1.29 19.01
CA THR A 293 2.11 0.92 19.83
C THR A 293 1.15 2.10 20.00
N ARG A 294 1.66 3.33 20.08
CA ARG A 294 0.83 4.53 20.21
C ARG A 294 0.06 4.84 18.93
N GLU A 295 0.70 4.74 17.76
CA GLU A 295 0.01 4.93 16.48
C GLU A 295 -1.07 3.87 16.27
N ILE A 296 -0.79 2.60 16.60
CA ILE A 296 -1.78 1.52 16.53
C ILE A 296 -2.95 1.77 17.50
N ALA A 297 -2.66 2.18 18.73
CA ALA A 297 -3.69 2.51 19.72
C ALA A 297 -4.58 3.67 19.25
N GLU A 298 -4.02 4.66 18.56
CA GLU A 298 -4.77 5.77 18.00
C GLU A 298 -5.65 5.34 16.80
N VAL A 299 -5.16 4.45 15.92
CA VAL A 299 -5.99 3.83 14.87
C VAL A 299 -7.17 3.08 15.50
N HIS A 300 -6.91 2.25 16.50
CA HIS A 300 -7.95 1.53 17.22
C HIS A 300 -8.95 2.49 17.87
N ALA A 301 -8.49 3.57 18.51
CA ALA A 301 -9.37 4.56 19.12
C ALA A 301 -10.28 5.28 18.11
N ARG A 302 -9.78 5.57 16.90
CA ARG A 302 -10.57 6.13 15.79
C ARG A 302 -11.60 5.13 15.28
N LEU A 303 -11.21 3.88 15.06
CA LEU A 303 -12.13 2.80 14.71
C LEU A 303 -13.27 2.69 15.72
N GLN A 304 -12.94 2.58 17.01
CA GLN A 304 -13.95 2.46 18.07
C GLN A 304 -14.85 3.71 18.16
N ARG A 305 -14.31 4.90 17.85
CA ARG A 305 -15.11 6.13 17.77
C ARG A 305 -16.08 6.07 16.60
N LEU A 306 -15.63 5.62 15.43
CA LEU A 306 -16.47 5.48 14.25
C LEU A 306 -17.62 4.50 14.50
N ILE A 307 -17.33 3.33 15.08
CA ILE A 307 -18.37 2.34 15.43
C ILE A 307 -19.38 2.92 16.41
N ARG A 308 -18.95 3.64 17.46
CA ARG A 308 -19.87 4.31 18.38
C ARG A 308 -20.77 5.36 17.69
N GLN A 309 -20.26 6.07 16.69
CA GLN A 309 -21.07 7.03 15.93
C GLN A 309 -22.12 6.34 15.08
N VAL A 310 -21.82 5.15 14.54
CA VAL A 310 -22.80 4.32 13.85
C VAL A 310 -23.83 3.77 14.84
N ASP A 311 -23.40 3.21 15.97
CA ASP A 311 -24.29 2.64 16.99
C ASP A 311 -25.24 3.67 17.60
N SER A 312 -24.79 4.91 17.74
CA SER A 312 -25.64 6.00 18.23
C SER A 312 -26.55 6.61 17.15
N GLY A 313 -26.51 6.10 15.91
CA GLY A 313 -27.24 6.66 14.77
C GLY A 313 -26.76 8.03 14.29
N ARG A 314 -25.59 8.51 14.75
CA ARG A 314 -24.99 9.77 14.27
C ARG A 314 -24.51 9.64 12.83
N ILE A 315 -24.03 8.45 12.49
CA ILE A 315 -23.68 8.06 11.13
C ILE A 315 -24.61 6.92 10.73
N ALA A 316 -25.32 7.09 9.62
CA ALA A 316 -26.20 6.06 9.09
C ALA A 316 -25.38 4.93 8.42
N THR A 317 -26.03 3.79 8.20
CA THR A 317 -25.50 2.76 7.29
C THR A 317 -26.48 2.53 6.16
N PHE A 318 -25.96 2.18 4.97
CA PHE A 318 -26.77 1.82 3.81
C PHE A 318 -26.40 0.45 3.26
#